data_AF-A0A9P5Y9Z8-F1
#
_entry.id   AF-A0A9P5Y9Z8-F1
#
_cell.length_a   1.000
_cell.length_b   1.000
_cell.length_c   1.000
_cell.angle_alpha   90.00
_cell.angle_beta   90.00
_cell.angle_gamma   90.00
#
_symmetry.space_group_name_H-M   'P 1'
#
loop_
_entity.id
_entity.type
_entity.pdbx_description
1 polymer ?
#
loop_
_entity_poly.entity_id
_entity_poly.type
_entity_poly.pdbx_seq_one_letter_code
_entity_poly.pdbx_strand_id
1 'polypeptide(L)'
;MSNDVQMFNTLPRTKLTTSKLVKNDWIFTIRHVDIDPEADLLMLVNPGSRFSHCEGPVHLENLSYEDKGGVVANLLIRAFNSAMGDPDAPKLAPWTWMTNDLTLAKAVEVALKALGVVGDLCAVELADLDARKVADEQWKDLICTIKRSVGK
;
A
#
# COMPACT_ATOMS: atom_id res chain seq x y z
N MET A 1 13.86 -2.89 16.98
CA MET A 1 13.43 -3.11 15.59
C MET A 1 12.63 -4.41 15.56
N SER A 2 11.41 -4.40 15.05
CA SER A 2 10.56 -5.61 14.98
C SER A 2 11.10 -6.60 13.93
N ASN A 3 10.75 -7.88 14.07
CA ASN A 3 11.12 -8.93 13.11
C ASN A 3 10.63 -8.59 11.69
N ASP A 4 9.44 -8.01 11.56
CA ASP A 4 8.85 -7.64 10.27
C ASP A 4 9.64 -6.56 9.54
N VAL A 5 10.16 -5.56 10.25
CA VAL A 5 11.01 -4.51 9.64
C VAL A 5 12.32 -5.11 9.14
N GLN A 6 12.93 -6.02 9.91
CA GLN A 6 14.15 -6.69 9.50
C GLN A 6 13.92 -7.53 8.23
N MET A 7 12.85 -8.32 8.20
CA MET A 7 12.46 -9.08 7.01
C MET A 7 12.23 -8.18 5.81
N PHE A 8 11.50 -7.08 5.98
CA PHE A 8 11.20 -6.14 4.90
C PHE A 8 12.47 -5.49 4.33
N ASN A 9 13.39 -5.06 5.20
CA ASN A 9 14.67 -4.49 4.79
C ASN A 9 15.56 -5.49 4.02
N THR A 10 15.35 -6.80 4.18
CA THR A 10 16.11 -7.84 3.46
C THR A 10 15.49 -8.26 2.13
N LEU A 11 14.28 -7.77 1.81
CA LEU A 11 13.62 -8.16 0.56
C LEU A 11 14.41 -7.67 -0.66
N PRO A 12 14.55 -8.50 -1.71
CA PRO A 12 15.14 -8.05 -2.96
C PRO A 12 14.35 -6.87 -3.54
N ARG A 13 15.07 -5.88 -4.06
CA ARG A 13 14.49 -4.67 -4.64
C ARG A 13 14.95 -4.53 -6.09
N THR A 14 14.01 -4.66 -7.02
CA THR A 14 14.26 -4.59 -8.46
C THR A 14 13.39 -3.51 -9.10
N LYS A 15 13.91 -2.81 -10.12
CA LYS A 15 13.17 -1.77 -10.87
C LYS A 15 11.93 -2.29 -11.59
N LEU A 16 11.92 -3.57 -11.92
CA LEU A 16 10.82 -4.24 -12.60
C LEU A 16 10.27 -5.33 -11.68
N THR A 17 9.00 -5.69 -11.88
CA THR A 17 8.38 -6.82 -11.17
C THR A 17 8.97 -8.15 -11.61
N THR A 18 8.53 -9.24 -10.99
CA THR A 18 8.99 -10.62 -11.28
C THR A 18 8.87 -11.01 -12.75
N SER A 19 7.83 -10.52 -13.45
CA SER A 19 7.63 -10.76 -14.89
C SER A 19 8.65 -10.03 -15.77
N LYS A 20 9.35 -9.03 -15.22
CA LYS A 20 10.26 -8.11 -15.93
C LYS A 20 9.57 -7.27 -17.03
N LEU A 21 8.24 -7.19 -17.02
CA LEU A 21 7.46 -6.45 -18.03
C LEU A 21 6.99 -5.08 -17.53
N VAL A 22 6.74 -4.95 -16.22
CA VAL A 22 6.21 -3.72 -15.63
C VAL A 22 7.15 -3.18 -14.56
N LYS A 23 7.13 -1.87 -14.35
CA LYS A 23 7.88 -1.24 -13.26
C LYS A 23 7.36 -1.71 -11.91
N ASN A 24 8.26 -1.86 -10.95
CA ASN A 24 7.93 -2.21 -9.57
C ASN A 24 7.58 -0.95 -8.75
N ASP A 25 6.74 -0.11 -9.33
CA ASP A 25 6.28 1.15 -8.75
C ASP A 25 4.85 0.95 -8.23
N TRP A 26 4.57 1.43 -7.03
CA TRP A 26 3.29 1.15 -6.34
C TRP A 26 2.63 2.44 -5.85
N ILE A 27 1.33 2.56 -6.03
CA ILE A 27 0.53 3.60 -5.38
C ILE A 27 -0.25 2.98 -4.23
N PHE A 28 -0.26 3.63 -3.07
CA PHE A 28 -1.15 3.28 -1.97
C PHE A 28 -2.13 4.41 -1.65
N THR A 29 -3.36 4.04 -1.33
CA THR A 29 -4.43 4.97 -0.95
C THR A 29 -5.24 4.39 0.21
N ILE A 30 -5.68 5.25 1.13
CA ILE A 30 -6.67 4.88 2.15
C ILE A 30 -8.05 4.98 1.50
N ARG A 31 -8.87 3.93 1.66
CA ARG A 31 -10.21 3.86 1.08
C ARG A 31 -11.22 3.43 2.13
N HIS A 32 -12.22 4.27 2.34
CA HIS A 32 -13.32 3.97 3.24
C HIS A 32 -14.33 3.01 2.58
N VAL A 33 -14.72 1.98 3.31
CA VAL A 33 -15.75 1.01 2.94
C VAL A 33 -16.98 1.25 3.81
N ASP A 34 -17.98 1.87 3.19
CA ASP A 34 -19.31 2.09 3.76
C ASP A 34 -20.19 0.82 3.60
N ILE A 35 -19.74 -0.27 4.23
CA ILE A 35 -20.46 -1.54 4.30
C ILE A 35 -20.31 -2.07 5.72
N ASP A 36 -21.40 -2.09 6.48
CA ASP A 36 -21.43 -2.62 7.85
C ASP A 36 -20.71 -3.99 8.03
N PRO A 37 -19.72 -4.11 8.93
CA PRO A 37 -19.13 -3.02 9.72
C PRO A 37 -18.24 -2.11 8.87
N GLU A 38 -18.49 -0.79 8.95
CA GLU A 38 -17.69 0.21 8.24
C GLU A 38 -16.21 0.13 8.64
N ALA A 39 -15.32 0.31 7.68
CA ALA A 39 -13.89 0.28 7.92
C ALA A 39 -13.11 1.00 6.82
N ASP A 40 -11.84 1.30 7.10
CA ASP A 40 -10.87 1.76 6.12
C ASP A 40 -9.97 0.61 5.66
N LEU A 41 -9.62 0.62 4.37
CA LEU A 41 -8.66 -0.28 3.76
C LEU A 41 -7.46 0.52 3.23
N LEU A 42 -6.27 -0.05 3.37
CA LEU A 42 -5.10 0.41 2.63
C LEU A 42 -5.05 -0.36 1.31
N MET A 43 -5.39 0.32 0.22
CA MET A 43 -5.31 -0.25 -1.12
C MET A 43 -3.95 0.04 -1.73
N LEU A 44 -3.23 -1.01 -2.16
CA LEU A 44 -2.01 -0.91 -2.96
C LEU A 44 -2.32 -1.30 -4.41
N VAL A 45 -1.76 -0.56 -5.37
CA VAL A 45 -1.91 -0.84 -6.80
C VAL A 45 -0.57 -0.68 -7.49
N ASN A 46 -0.21 -1.62 -8.37
CA ASN A 46 0.87 -1.43 -9.32
C ASN A 46 0.29 -0.85 -10.62
N PRO A 47 0.54 0.44 -10.96
CA PRO A 47 -0.15 1.08 -12.09
C PRO A 47 0.12 0.42 -13.44
N GLY A 48 1.33 -0.15 -13.62
CA GLY A 48 1.74 -0.77 -14.88
C GLY A 48 1.03 -2.11 -15.16
N SER A 49 0.77 -2.91 -14.13
CA SER A 49 0.07 -4.20 -14.26
C SER A 49 -1.42 -4.12 -13.91
N ARG A 50 -1.85 -3.03 -13.26
CA ARG A 50 -3.17 -2.88 -12.63
C ARG A 50 -3.45 -3.90 -11.52
N PHE A 51 -2.47 -4.68 -11.10
CA PHE A 51 -2.60 -5.54 -9.93
C PHE A 51 -2.91 -4.70 -8.69
N SER A 52 -3.89 -5.13 -7.89
CA SER A 52 -4.28 -4.46 -6.65
C SER A 52 -4.35 -5.42 -5.48
N HIS A 53 -4.04 -4.91 -4.28
CA HIS A 53 -4.08 -5.60 -3.01
C HIS A 53 -4.70 -4.68 -1.95
N CYS A 54 -5.31 -5.24 -0.92
CA CYS A 54 -5.83 -4.48 0.21
C CYS A 54 -5.33 -5.05 1.54
N GLU A 55 -4.92 -4.17 2.44
CA GLU A 55 -4.69 -4.47 3.85
C GLU A 55 -5.76 -3.81 4.72
N GLY A 56 -6.05 -4.41 5.87
CA GLY A 56 -7.11 -3.99 6.79
C GLY A 56 -7.95 -5.18 7.26
N PRO A 57 -9.16 -4.94 7.80
CA PRO A 57 -9.76 -3.62 8.07
C PRO A 57 -9.02 -2.83 9.17
N VAL A 58 -9.04 -1.50 9.08
CA VAL A 58 -8.55 -0.56 10.11
C VAL A 58 -9.52 0.63 10.25
N HIS A 59 -9.39 1.42 11.31
CA HIS A 59 -10.17 2.65 11.50
C HIS A 59 -9.21 3.83 11.57
N LEU A 60 -9.14 4.60 10.50
CA LEU A 60 -8.17 5.69 10.35
C LEU A 60 -8.84 7.06 10.43
N GLU A 61 -10.12 7.20 10.12
CA GLU A 61 -10.82 8.50 9.99
C GLU A 61 -10.40 9.57 11.02
N ASN A 62 -10.50 9.24 12.32
CA ASN A 62 -10.26 10.16 13.44
C ASN A 62 -8.80 10.24 13.92
N LEU A 63 -7.88 9.53 13.28
CA LEU A 63 -6.47 9.55 13.66
C LEU A 63 -5.77 10.80 13.11
N SER A 64 -4.80 11.29 13.89
CA SER A 64 -3.84 12.28 13.42
C SER A 64 -3.05 11.74 12.23
N TYR A 65 -2.47 12.60 11.39
CA TYR A 65 -1.64 12.14 10.29
C TYR A 65 -0.41 11.35 10.77
N GLU A 66 0.14 11.69 11.94
CA GLU A 66 1.23 10.96 12.58
C GLU A 66 0.82 9.52 12.90
N ASP A 67 -0.32 9.35 13.58
CA ASP A 67 -0.86 8.03 13.92
C ASP A 67 -1.24 7.24 12.67
N LYS A 68 -1.88 7.89 11.67
CA LYS A 68 -2.16 7.30 10.35
C LYS A 68 -0.89 6.80 9.69
N GLY A 69 0.17 7.61 9.71
CA GLY A 69 1.47 7.27 9.16
C GLY A 69 2.04 6.01 9.80
N GLY A 70 1.97 5.90 11.13
CA GLY A 70 2.36 4.71 11.89
C GLY A 70 1.59 3.46 11.49
N VAL A 71 0.26 3.53 11.41
CA VAL A 71 -0.57 2.39 11.01
C VAL A 71 -0.29 1.99 9.55
N VAL A 72 -0.30 2.94 8.63
CA VAL A 72 -0.07 2.69 7.19
C VAL A 72 1.33 2.11 6.96
N ALA A 73 2.36 2.61 7.62
CA ALA A 73 3.72 2.07 7.48
C ALA A 73 3.79 0.58 7.88
N ASN A 74 3.12 0.18 8.97
CA ASN A 74 3.06 -1.22 9.38
C ASN A 74 2.29 -2.08 8.38
N LEU A 75 1.15 -1.59 7.85
CA LEU A 75 0.39 -2.29 6.82
C LEU A 75 1.19 -2.47 5.52
N LEU A 76 1.94 -1.45 5.08
CA LEU A 76 2.82 -1.55 3.92
C LEU A 76 3.89 -2.63 4.11
N ILE A 77 4.60 -2.61 5.24
CA ILE A 77 5.62 -3.61 5.57
C ILE A 77 5.03 -5.03 5.54
N ARG A 78 3.87 -5.21 6.19
CA ARG A 78 3.15 -6.48 6.21
C ARG A 78 2.81 -6.97 4.81
N ALA A 79 2.26 -6.09 3.96
CA ALA A 79 1.81 -6.43 2.61
C ALA A 79 2.95 -7.02 1.75
N PHE A 80 4.13 -6.41 1.78
CA PHE A 80 5.28 -6.91 1.02
C PHE A 80 5.93 -8.14 1.65
N ASN A 81 5.97 -8.23 2.99
CA ASN A 81 6.46 -9.43 3.68
C ASN A 81 5.58 -10.66 3.45
N SER A 82 4.29 -10.47 3.21
CA SER A 82 3.32 -11.54 2.92
C SER A 82 3.16 -11.83 1.42
N ALA A 83 3.96 -11.20 0.55
CA ALA A 83 3.78 -11.26 -0.91
C ALA A 83 2.33 -10.96 -1.33
N MET A 84 1.70 -9.98 -0.68
CA MET A 84 0.29 -9.61 -0.93
C MET A 84 -0.68 -10.78 -0.75
N GLY A 85 -0.34 -11.73 0.13
CA GLY A 85 -1.16 -12.92 0.43
C GLY A 85 -0.96 -14.11 -0.53
N ASP A 86 -0.08 -14.00 -1.53
CA ASP A 86 0.27 -15.12 -2.40
C ASP A 86 1.52 -15.85 -1.86
N PRO A 87 1.38 -17.06 -1.28
CA PRO A 87 2.50 -17.78 -0.69
C PRO A 87 3.52 -18.26 -1.73
N ASP A 88 3.12 -18.38 -3.00
CA ASP A 88 3.96 -18.86 -4.10
C ASP A 88 4.67 -17.72 -4.85
N ALA A 89 4.22 -16.48 -4.65
CA ALA A 89 4.82 -15.31 -5.27
C ALA A 89 6.17 -14.92 -4.62
N PRO A 90 7.16 -14.51 -5.42
CA PRO A 90 8.38 -13.92 -4.88
C PRO A 90 8.10 -12.64 -4.11
N LYS A 91 8.64 -12.56 -2.89
CA LYS A 91 8.59 -11.35 -2.07
C LYS A 91 9.62 -10.34 -2.60
N LEU A 92 9.14 -9.20 -3.06
CA LEU A 92 9.97 -8.10 -3.53
C LEU A 92 9.58 -6.83 -2.80
N ALA A 93 10.57 -6.07 -2.33
CA ALA A 93 10.32 -4.70 -1.88
C ALA A 93 9.99 -3.82 -3.09
N PRO A 94 9.17 -2.76 -2.91
CA PRO A 94 8.86 -1.84 -3.99
C PRO A 94 10.10 -1.08 -4.44
N TRP A 95 10.18 -0.81 -5.75
CA TRP A 95 11.20 0.10 -6.26
C TRP A 95 10.87 1.53 -5.85
N THR A 96 9.65 1.99 -6.09
CA THR A 96 9.12 3.22 -5.51
C THR A 96 7.71 2.98 -4.99
N TRP A 97 7.31 3.81 -4.04
CA TRP A 97 5.91 3.92 -3.68
C TRP A 97 5.46 5.37 -3.52
N MET A 98 4.19 5.57 -3.82
CA MET A 98 3.58 6.88 -3.89
C MET A 98 2.18 6.87 -3.29
N THR A 99 1.67 8.04 -2.95
CA THR A 99 0.29 8.20 -2.50
C THR A 99 -0.33 9.47 -3.11
N ASN A 100 -1.64 9.64 -2.97
CA ASN A 100 -2.37 10.81 -3.47
C ASN A 100 -2.45 11.96 -2.44
N ASP A 101 -2.01 11.72 -1.20
CA ASP A 101 -2.02 12.69 -0.10
C ASP A 101 -0.58 13.02 0.34
N LEU A 102 -0.15 14.26 0.09
CA LEU A 102 1.21 14.72 0.44
C LEU A 102 1.46 14.74 1.96
N THR A 103 0.44 14.99 2.76
CA THR A 103 0.56 15.02 4.23
C THR A 103 0.73 13.59 4.74
N LEU A 104 -0.05 12.65 4.20
CA LEU A 104 0.11 11.23 4.50
C LEU A 104 1.48 10.72 4.06
N ALA A 105 1.97 11.10 2.87
CA ALA A 105 3.28 10.71 2.37
C ALA A 105 4.39 11.04 3.38
N LYS A 106 4.41 12.28 3.87
CA LYS A 106 5.38 12.75 4.87
C LYS A 106 5.26 11.99 6.19
N ALA A 107 4.04 11.75 6.66
CA ALA A 107 3.83 11.03 7.91
C ALA A 107 4.27 9.56 7.83
N VAL A 108 3.96 8.89 6.71
CA VAL A 108 4.41 7.51 6.45
C VAL A 108 5.93 7.45 6.33
N GLU A 109 6.57 8.40 5.65
CA GLU A 109 8.03 8.47 5.58
C GLU A 109 8.67 8.60 6.97
N VAL A 110 8.14 9.49 7.81
CA VAL A 110 8.62 9.64 9.21
C VAL A 110 8.43 8.34 9.98
N ALA A 111 7.27 7.70 9.85
CA ALA A 111 6.97 6.44 10.52
C ALA A 111 7.91 5.29 10.07
N LEU A 112 8.14 5.14 8.76
CA LEU A 112 9.05 4.14 8.20
C LEU A 112 10.47 4.32 8.75
N LYS A 113 10.97 5.56 8.80
CA LYS A 113 12.26 5.89 9.40
C LYS A 113 12.30 5.53 10.89
N ALA A 114 11.26 5.88 11.65
CA ALA A 114 11.17 5.58 13.07
C ALA A 114 11.11 4.06 13.36
N LEU A 115 10.47 3.29 12.47
CA LEU A 115 10.43 1.82 12.54
C LEU A 115 11.78 1.18 12.21
N GLY A 116 12.66 1.91 11.50
CA GLY A 116 13.99 1.47 11.10
C GLY A 116 14.05 0.86 9.70
N VAL A 117 13.13 1.24 8.81
CA VAL A 117 13.24 0.95 7.38
C VAL A 117 14.45 1.72 6.81
N VAL A 118 15.19 1.10 5.89
CA VAL A 118 16.49 1.63 5.44
C VAL A 118 16.43 2.34 4.08
N GLY A 119 17.21 3.41 3.95
CA GLY A 119 17.50 4.07 2.67
C GLY A 119 16.25 4.59 1.95
N ASP A 120 16.25 4.46 0.63
CA ASP A 120 15.19 4.99 -0.24
C ASP A 120 13.82 4.33 -0.03
N LEU A 121 13.75 3.18 0.67
CA LEU A 121 12.46 2.57 0.99
C LEU A 121 11.64 3.47 1.92
N CYS A 122 12.25 4.39 2.67
CA CYS A 122 11.49 5.35 3.46
C CYS A 122 10.79 6.43 2.61
N ALA A 123 11.30 6.72 1.42
CA ALA A 123 10.81 7.83 0.62
C ALA A 123 9.43 7.52 0.05
N VAL A 124 8.46 8.40 0.31
CA VAL A 124 7.11 8.30 -0.25
C VAL A 124 6.84 9.50 -1.13
N GLU A 125 6.58 9.25 -2.41
CA GLU A 125 6.35 10.30 -3.38
C GLU A 125 4.86 10.65 -3.54
N LEU A 126 4.57 11.82 -4.12
CA LEU A 126 3.23 12.14 -4.56
C LEU A 126 2.98 11.50 -5.93
N ALA A 127 1.92 10.73 -6.05
CA ALA A 127 1.61 10.01 -7.28
C ALA A 127 1.30 10.97 -8.44
N ASP A 128 1.63 10.60 -9.67
CA ASP A 128 1.17 11.34 -10.85
C ASP A 128 -0.34 11.12 -11.12
N LEU A 129 -0.90 11.87 -12.08
CA LEU A 129 -2.32 11.79 -12.39
C LEU A 129 -2.74 10.42 -12.95
N ASP A 130 -1.86 9.76 -13.72
CA ASP A 130 -2.16 8.48 -14.36
C ASP A 130 -2.21 7.35 -13.33
N ALA A 131 -1.25 7.29 -12.41
CA ALA A 131 -1.22 6.34 -11.30
C ALA A 131 -2.45 6.49 -10.39
N ARG A 132 -2.85 7.74 -10.08
CA ARG A 132 -4.07 8.02 -9.30
C ARG A 132 -5.32 7.52 -10.02
N LYS A 133 -5.43 7.81 -11.32
CA LYS A 133 -6.56 7.35 -12.14
C LYS A 133 -6.67 5.83 -12.15
N VAL A 134 -5.56 5.12 -12.31
CA VAL A 134 -5.55 3.64 -12.24
C VAL A 134 -5.99 3.15 -10.86
N ALA A 135 -5.51 3.76 -9.78
CA ALA A 135 -5.94 3.39 -8.42
C ALA A 135 -7.45 3.62 -8.20
N ASP A 136 -8.00 4.72 -8.70
CA ASP A 136 -9.43 5.01 -8.61
C ASP A 136 -10.27 4.03 -9.46
N GLU A 137 -9.81 3.65 -10.65
CA GLU A 137 -10.45 2.63 -11.49
C GLU A 137 -10.48 1.27 -10.77
N GLN A 138 -9.34 0.82 -10.25
CA GLN A 138 -9.27 -0.43 -9.50
C GLN A 138 -10.15 -0.42 -8.25
N TRP A 139 -10.21 0.71 -7.53
CA TRP A 139 -11.08 0.84 -6.37
C TRP A 139 -12.56 0.72 -6.75
N LYS A 140 -12.99 1.40 -7.83
CA LYS A 140 -14.36 1.34 -8.33
C LYS A 140 -14.76 -0.08 -8.67
N ASP A 141 -13.91 -0.82 -9.37
CA ASP A 141 -14.18 -2.21 -9.76
C ASP A 141 -14.31 -3.12 -8.53
N LEU A 142 -13.39 -2.97 -7.56
CA LEU A 142 -13.42 -3.74 -6.31
C LEU A 142 -14.68 -3.45 -5.50
N ILE A 143 -14.98 -2.18 -5.21
CA ILE A 143 -16.11 -1.83 -4.34
C ILE A 143 -17.46 -2.18 -5.00
N CYS A 144 -17.58 -2.04 -6.32
CA CYS A 144 -18.76 -2.51 -7.06
C CYS A 144 -18.95 -4.03 -6.91
N THR A 145 -17.87 -4.79 -6.95
CA THR A 145 -17.90 -6.25 -6.80
C THR A 145 -18.34 -6.63 -5.39
N ILE A 146 -17.72 -6.03 -4.36
CA ILE A 146 -18.07 -6.28 -2.96
C ILE A 146 -19.55 -5.95 -2.70
N LYS A 147 -20.01 -4.77 -3.12
CA LYS A 147 -21.41 -4.33 -2.95
C LYS A 147 -22.39 -5.33 -3.55
N ARG A 148 -22.16 -5.75 -4.81
CA ARG A 148 -22.98 -6.78 -5.46
C ARG A 148 -23.00 -8.11 -4.70
N SER A 149 -21.86 -8.55 -4.17
CA SER A 149 -21.75 -9.80 -3.41
C SER A 149 -22.52 -9.76 -2.08
N VAL A 150 -22.65 -8.58 -1.45
CA VAL A 150 -23.39 -8.40 -0.19
C VAL A 150 -24.82 -7.90 -0.39
N GLY A 151 -25.31 -7.80 -1.63
CA GLY A 151 -26.66 -7.35 -1.95
C GLY A 151 -26.90 -5.85 -1.74
N LYS A 152 -25.86 -5.04 -1.85
CA LYS A 152 -25.89 -3.57 -1.77
C LYS A 152 -25.58 -2.91 -3.12
#